data_AF-A0A1E7RNS4-F1
#
_entry.id   AF-A0A1E7RNS4-F1
#
_cell.length_a   1.000
_cell.length_b   1.000
_cell.length_c   1.000
_cell.angle_alpha   90.00
_cell.angle_beta   90.00
_cell.angle_gamma   90.00
#
_symmetry.space_group_name_H-M   'P 1'
#
loop_
_entity.id
_entity.type
_entity.pdbx_description
1 polymer ?
#
loop_
_entity_poly.entity_id
_entity_poly.type
_entity_poly.pdbx_seq_one_letter_code
_entity_poly.pdbx_strand_id
1 'polypeptide(L)'
;MNRAQFLRLMLGGAAMAALPSFARAQAGRYDFWFTRLKYDSGDWDVDARMPSNLITSLIDYTTLRVDPTERVIALSDPRMLDAPFCYLAGHKLVEFNAAERQNFVRYVRNGGFVFVDDCNHDIDGLFAKSFEAQMAKLFGPAALKKLPNTHALYRSFFKFPDGPPATGFELNGWGDDLVHDYLKGIEVDGRLGVLYSNKDYGCEWDYDWRNKRFLAEDNTRFGVNIVMYALNN
;
A
#
# COMPACT_ATOMS: atom_id res chain seq x y z
N MET A 1 51.57 39.68 -7.21
CA MET A 1 50.48 38.88 -6.62
C MET A 1 49.93 39.68 -5.44
N ASN A 2 48.74 40.26 -5.60
CA ASN A 2 48.26 41.35 -4.73
C ASN A 2 47.01 40.91 -3.94
N ARG A 3 46.90 41.39 -2.69
CA ARG A 3 45.91 41.01 -1.66
C ARG A 3 44.43 41.18 -2.05
N ALA A 4 44.14 41.78 -3.20
CA ALA A 4 42.78 42.07 -3.69
C ALA A 4 42.11 40.93 -4.48
N GLN A 5 42.81 39.84 -4.77
CA GLN A 5 42.22 38.69 -5.50
C GLN A 5 41.85 37.49 -4.63
N PHE A 6 42.13 37.54 -3.32
CA PHE A 6 41.78 36.46 -2.38
C PHE A 6 40.36 36.60 -1.78
N LEU A 7 39.71 37.75 -1.96
CA LEU A 7 38.40 38.07 -1.37
C LEU A 7 37.20 37.89 -2.31
N ARG A 8 37.39 37.30 -3.51
CA ARG A 8 36.29 36.98 -4.45
C ARG A 8 35.78 35.55 -4.38
N LEU A 9 36.11 34.80 -3.32
CA LEU A 9 35.75 33.37 -3.16
C LEU A 9 34.78 33.11 -1.99
N MET A 10 33.98 34.10 -1.59
CA MET A 10 32.96 33.97 -0.54
C MET A 10 31.63 34.61 -0.94
N LEU A 11 31.16 34.37 -2.17
CA LEU A 11 29.80 34.67 -2.61
C LEU A 11 29.22 33.44 -3.31
N GLY A 12 29.04 32.39 -2.53
CA GLY A 12 28.30 31.18 -2.88
C GLY A 12 27.43 30.76 -1.69
N GLY A 13 26.76 31.73 -1.07
CA GLY A 13 25.82 31.47 0.02
C GLY A 13 24.65 30.65 -0.52
N ALA A 14 24.61 29.38 -0.14
CA ALA A 14 23.54 28.47 -0.44
C ALA A 14 22.19 29.08 0.00
N ALA A 15 21.37 29.48 -0.97
CA ALA A 15 19.94 29.65 -0.76
C ALA A 15 19.34 28.23 -0.63
N MET A 16 19.52 27.60 0.53
CA MET A 16 18.65 26.51 0.93
C MET A 16 17.27 27.13 1.14
N ALA A 17 16.40 26.98 0.16
CA ALA A 17 14.98 27.18 0.34
C ALA A 17 14.56 26.32 1.53
N ALA A 18 14.35 26.96 2.68
CA ALA A 18 13.84 26.31 3.87
C ALA A 18 12.43 25.84 3.54
N LEU A 19 12.29 24.56 3.20
CA LEU A 19 11.00 23.90 3.16
C LEU A 19 10.33 24.11 4.53
N PRO A 20 9.03 24.42 4.57
CA PRO A 20 8.34 24.72 5.82
C PRO A 20 8.55 23.56 6.81
N SER A 21 9.04 23.91 8.00
CA SER A 21 9.52 23.03 9.07
C SER A 21 8.48 22.00 9.53
N PHE A 22 7.20 22.22 9.22
CA PHE A 22 6.10 21.32 9.54
C PHE A 22 6.17 19.99 8.78
N ALA A 23 6.65 19.97 7.53
CA ALA A 23 6.77 18.73 6.76
C ALA A 23 7.88 17.81 7.31
N ARG A 24 8.94 18.39 7.89
CA ARG A 24 10.05 17.64 8.50
C ARG A 24 9.72 17.11 9.90
N ALA A 25 8.79 17.75 10.62
CA ALA A 25 8.44 17.36 11.99
C ALA A 25 7.60 16.06 12.04
N GLN A 26 6.78 15.77 11.02
CA GLN A 26 5.96 14.55 10.98
C GLN A 26 6.82 13.29 10.80
N ALA A 27 7.84 13.37 9.94
CA ALA A 27 8.74 12.26 9.60
C ALA A 27 9.63 11.78 10.78
N GLY A 28 9.67 12.51 11.90
CA GLY A 28 10.44 12.12 13.09
C GLY A 28 9.65 11.34 14.15
N ARG A 29 8.31 11.34 14.08
CA ARG A 29 7.45 10.82 15.17
C ARG A 29 7.04 9.36 14.99
N TYR A 30 6.75 8.95 13.76
CA TYR A 30 6.26 7.61 13.42
C TYR A 30 7.11 7.00 12.31
N ASP A 31 7.39 5.71 12.45
CA ASP A 31 8.07 4.88 11.44
C ASP A 31 7.09 4.45 10.33
N PHE A 32 5.79 4.39 10.63
CA PHE A 32 4.74 3.99 9.69
C PHE A 32 3.44 4.78 9.93
N TRP A 33 2.74 5.11 8.85
CA TRP A 33 1.35 5.54 8.89
C TRP A 33 0.58 4.89 7.73
N PHE A 34 -0.62 4.42 8.03
CA PHE A 34 -1.48 3.78 7.04
C PHE A 34 -2.13 4.85 6.15
N THR A 35 -1.89 4.79 4.85
CA THR A 35 -2.44 5.76 3.89
C THR A 35 -3.46 5.09 2.98
N ARG A 36 -4.74 5.46 3.09
CA ARG A 36 -5.78 5.04 2.15
C ARG A 36 -5.89 6.03 1.00
N LEU A 37 -5.87 5.50 -0.22
CA LEU A 37 -6.01 6.27 -1.44
C LEU A 37 -7.49 6.43 -1.80
N LYS A 38 -7.92 7.68 -1.90
CA LYS A 38 -9.18 8.08 -2.52
C LYS A 38 -8.96 8.32 -4.01
N TYR A 39 -9.79 7.73 -4.85
CA TYR A 39 -9.80 7.95 -6.29
C TYR A 39 -11.22 8.35 -6.74
N ASP A 40 -11.31 9.04 -7.88
CA ASP A 40 -12.55 9.70 -8.30
C ASP A 40 -13.61 8.72 -8.85
N SER A 41 -13.18 7.61 -9.46
CA SER A 41 -14.08 6.59 -9.99
C SER A 41 -14.56 5.63 -8.90
N GLY A 42 -15.67 4.94 -9.13
CA GLY A 42 -16.08 3.80 -8.30
C GLY A 42 -16.32 4.16 -6.83
N ASP A 43 -15.75 3.36 -5.92
CA ASP A 43 -15.84 3.50 -4.47
C ASP A 43 -14.49 3.15 -3.83
N TRP A 44 -13.99 4.02 -2.95
CA TRP A 44 -12.71 3.83 -2.23
C TRP A 44 -12.92 3.64 -0.72
N ASP A 45 -14.11 3.99 -0.23
CA ASP A 45 -14.53 4.06 1.17
C ASP A 45 -15.14 2.76 1.66
N VAL A 46 -14.43 1.66 1.38
CA VAL A 46 -14.74 0.29 1.85
C VAL A 46 -13.92 -0.06 3.10
N ASP A 47 -14.22 -1.15 3.80
CA ASP A 47 -13.38 -1.68 4.89
C ASP A 47 -13.05 -0.67 5.99
N ALA A 48 -14.08 -0.04 6.54
CA ALA A 48 -13.91 1.16 7.36
C ALA A 48 -13.12 0.91 8.65
N ARG A 49 -13.18 -0.30 9.23
CA ARG A 49 -12.48 -0.67 10.47
C ARG A 49 -11.19 -1.44 10.20
N MET A 50 -11.00 -2.00 9.01
CA MET A 50 -9.79 -2.77 8.66
C MET A 50 -8.48 -2.04 8.99
N PRO A 51 -8.29 -0.74 8.63
CA PRO A 51 -7.07 -0.02 8.95
C PRO A 51 -6.76 -0.03 10.45
N SER A 52 -7.78 0.13 11.30
CA SER A 52 -7.61 0.13 12.75
C SER A 52 -7.18 -1.25 13.27
N ASN A 53 -7.76 -2.33 12.72
CA ASN A 53 -7.40 -3.70 13.11
C ASN A 53 -5.97 -4.06 12.70
N LEU A 54 -5.54 -3.63 11.51
CA LEU A 54 -4.17 -3.84 11.04
C LEU A 54 -3.16 -2.97 11.81
N ILE A 55 -3.46 -1.69 12.04
CA ILE A 55 -2.66 -0.79 12.89
C ILE A 55 -2.45 -1.41 14.28
N THR A 56 -3.51 -1.97 14.87
CA THR A 56 -3.43 -2.63 16.17
C THR A 56 -2.42 -3.79 16.13
N SER A 57 -2.47 -4.66 15.11
CA SER A 57 -1.50 -5.76 15.00
C SER A 57 -0.07 -5.31 14.75
N LEU A 58 0.13 -4.20 14.02
CA LEU A 58 1.47 -3.64 13.87
C LEU A 58 2.01 -3.17 15.22
N ILE A 59 1.17 -2.54 16.06
CA ILE A 59 1.54 -2.11 17.41
C ILE A 59 1.80 -3.31 18.33
N ASP A 60 0.97 -4.35 18.25
CA ASP A 60 1.06 -5.52 19.13
C ASP A 60 2.26 -6.43 18.80
N TYR A 61 2.58 -6.59 17.52
CA TYR A 61 3.61 -7.55 17.09
C TYR A 61 4.97 -6.93 16.80
N THR A 62 5.05 -5.64 16.47
CA THR A 62 6.29 -5.01 16.02
C THR A 62 6.78 -3.95 17.00
N THR A 63 8.01 -3.48 16.80
CA THR A 63 8.57 -2.35 17.54
C THR A 63 8.42 -1.02 16.77
N LEU A 64 7.65 -1.00 15.68
CA LEU A 64 7.42 0.20 14.87
C LEU A 64 6.64 1.25 15.67
N ARG A 65 7.04 2.52 15.56
CA ARG A 65 6.22 3.64 16.00
C ARG A 65 5.15 3.89 14.96
N VAL A 66 3.98 3.30 15.14
CA VAL A 66 2.85 3.41 14.21
C VAL A 66 1.98 4.62 14.55
N ASP A 67 1.61 5.42 13.54
CA ASP A 67 0.55 6.42 13.67
C ASP A 67 -0.80 5.71 13.88
N PRO A 68 -1.49 5.88 15.02
CA PRO A 68 -2.73 5.17 15.30
C PRO A 68 -3.91 5.65 14.46
N THR A 69 -3.73 6.72 13.68
CA THR A 69 -4.78 7.32 12.85
C THR A 69 -4.52 7.02 11.37
N GLU A 70 -5.52 6.48 10.69
CA GLU A 70 -5.51 6.34 9.24
C GLU A 70 -5.42 7.72 8.56
N ARG A 71 -4.64 7.80 7.48
CA ARG A 71 -4.58 8.98 6.61
C ARG A 71 -5.29 8.68 5.31
N VAL A 72 -6.39 9.38 5.05
CA VAL A 72 -7.08 9.34 3.76
C VAL A 72 -6.55 10.48 2.89
N ILE A 73 -6.07 10.15 1.68
CA ILE A 73 -5.54 11.12 0.73
C ILE A 73 -6.04 10.84 -0.68
N ALA A 74 -6.35 11.89 -1.44
CA ALA A 74 -6.66 11.73 -2.85
C ALA A 74 -5.43 11.25 -3.63
N LEU A 75 -5.59 10.28 -4.51
CA LEU A 75 -4.52 9.77 -5.37
C LEU A 75 -3.99 10.84 -6.34
N SER A 76 -4.82 11.84 -6.68
CA SER A 76 -4.42 13.03 -7.44
C SER A 76 -3.58 14.03 -6.63
N ASP A 77 -3.52 13.93 -5.29
CA ASP A 77 -2.76 14.83 -4.43
C ASP A 77 -1.29 14.38 -4.31
N PRO A 78 -0.30 15.21 -4.72
CA PRO A 78 1.11 14.86 -4.65
C PRO A 78 1.64 14.52 -3.25
N ARG A 79 0.96 14.92 -2.17
CA ARG A 79 1.36 14.55 -0.79
C ARG A 79 1.33 13.04 -0.55
N MET A 80 0.62 12.27 -1.38
CA MET A 80 0.64 10.81 -1.31
C MET A 80 2.03 10.24 -1.61
N LEU A 81 2.85 10.95 -2.39
CA LEU A 81 4.19 10.50 -2.82
C LEU A 81 5.17 10.32 -1.65
N ASP A 82 4.88 10.92 -0.50
CA ASP A 82 5.69 10.81 0.71
C ASP A 82 5.21 9.70 1.65
N ALA A 83 4.14 8.96 1.30
CA ALA A 83 3.62 7.87 2.14
C ALA A 83 4.60 6.67 2.14
N PRO A 84 4.79 6.00 3.29
CA PRO A 84 5.59 4.77 3.36
C PRO A 84 4.83 3.56 2.80
N PHE A 85 3.50 3.66 2.75
CA PHE A 85 2.60 2.59 2.35
C PHE A 85 1.25 3.18 1.95
N CYS A 86 0.70 2.69 0.85
CA CYS A 86 -0.62 3.05 0.35
C CYS A 86 -1.53 1.83 0.26
N TYR A 87 -2.81 2.01 0.56
CA TYR A 87 -3.87 1.04 0.38
C TYR A 87 -4.91 1.57 -0.60
N LEU A 88 -5.36 0.74 -1.52
CA LEU A 88 -6.43 1.03 -2.49
C LEU A 88 -7.37 -0.17 -2.55
N ALA A 89 -8.66 0.06 -2.38
CA ALA A 89 -9.68 -0.97 -2.50
C ALA A 89 -10.98 -0.40 -3.05
N GLY A 90 -11.91 -1.29 -3.42
CA GLY A 90 -13.22 -0.94 -3.92
C GLY A 90 -13.99 -2.16 -4.41
N HIS A 91 -15.26 -1.94 -4.74
CA HIS A 91 -16.14 -2.95 -5.37
C HIS A 91 -16.53 -2.56 -6.81
N LYS A 92 -16.33 -1.31 -7.20
CA LYS A 92 -16.75 -0.75 -8.49
C LYS A 92 -15.56 -0.51 -9.41
N LEU A 93 -15.87 0.09 -10.57
CA LEU A 93 -14.88 0.45 -11.59
C LEU A 93 -13.73 1.31 -11.01
N VAL A 94 -12.50 0.94 -11.36
CA VAL A 94 -11.30 1.74 -11.17
C VAL A 94 -10.86 2.34 -12.51
N GLU A 95 -10.96 3.66 -12.64
CA GLU A 95 -10.45 4.41 -13.77
C GLU A 95 -9.66 5.63 -13.29
N PHE A 96 -8.33 5.61 -13.46
CA PHE A 96 -7.48 6.72 -13.04
C PHE A 96 -7.53 7.89 -14.02
N ASN A 97 -7.87 9.06 -13.50
CA ASN A 97 -7.71 10.33 -14.17
C ASN A 97 -6.21 10.64 -14.43
N ALA A 98 -5.93 11.74 -15.15
CA ALA A 98 -4.56 12.06 -15.54
C ALA A 98 -3.61 12.29 -14.34
N ALA A 99 -4.07 12.98 -13.29
CA ALA A 99 -3.27 13.28 -12.12
C ALA A 99 -3.04 12.03 -11.24
N GLU A 100 -4.10 11.25 -11.02
CA GLU A 100 -4.04 9.98 -10.29
C GLU A 100 -3.06 9.01 -10.94
N ARG A 101 -3.17 8.86 -12.26
CA ARG A 101 -2.27 8.05 -13.06
C ARG A 101 -0.82 8.47 -12.92
N GLN A 102 -0.55 9.77 -13.03
CA GLN A 102 0.80 10.33 -12.94
C GLN A 102 1.40 10.04 -11.56
N ASN A 103 0.64 10.26 -10.49
CA ASN A 103 1.10 10.03 -9.13
C ASN A 103 1.28 8.55 -8.83
N PHE A 104 0.34 7.68 -9.23
CA PHE A 104 0.44 6.23 -9.03
C PHE A 104 1.72 5.67 -9.67
N VAL A 105 1.96 5.99 -10.94
CA VAL A 105 3.16 5.53 -11.66
C VAL A 105 4.43 6.10 -11.03
N ARG A 106 4.43 7.39 -10.68
CA ARG A 106 5.59 8.03 -10.04
C ARG A 106 5.90 7.41 -8.69
N TYR A 107 4.88 7.16 -7.87
CA TYR A 107 5.03 6.55 -6.55
C TYR A 107 5.63 5.15 -6.67
N VAL A 108 5.01 4.26 -7.44
CA VAL A 108 5.47 2.88 -7.62
C VAL A 108 6.88 2.83 -8.20
N ARG A 109 7.19 3.64 -9.22
CA ARG A 109 8.53 3.67 -9.83
C ARG A 109 9.61 4.28 -8.93
N ASN A 110 9.24 5.09 -7.95
CA ASN A 110 10.16 5.67 -6.98
C ASN A 110 10.29 4.81 -5.71
N GLY A 111 9.80 3.57 -5.72
CA GLY A 111 9.87 2.68 -4.57
C GLY A 111 8.75 2.89 -3.53
N GLY A 112 7.63 3.46 -3.94
CA GLY A 112 6.40 3.38 -3.17
C GLY A 112 5.81 1.96 -3.21
N PHE A 113 5.11 1.59 -2.15
CA PHE A 113 4.39 0.32 -2.07
C PHE A 113 2.88 0.58 -2.01
N VAL A 114 2.12 -0.04 -2.90
CA VAL A 114 0.65 -0.02 -2.91
C VAL A 114 0.11 -1.43 -2.70
N PHE A 115 -0.63 -1.64 -1.61
CA PHE A 115 -1.49 -2.80 -1.46
C PHE A 115 -2.86 -2.50 -2.07
N VAL A 116 -3.25 -3.29 -3.06
CA VAL A 116 -4.53 -3.20 -3.75
C VAL A 116 -5.34 -4.45 -3.44
N ASP A 117 -6.59 -4.27 -3.04
CA ASP A 117 -7.48 -5.37 -2.68
C ASP A 117 -8.87 -5.19 -3.31
N ASP A 118 -9.31 -6.21 -4.04
CA ASP A 118 -10.66 -6.28 -4.59
C ASP A 118 -11.62 -6.85 -3.53
N CYS A 119 -12.49 -6.01 -2.98
CA CYS A 119 -13.45 -6.41 -1.93
C CYS A 119 -14.68 -7.13 -2.51
N ASN A 120 -14.74 -7.38 -3.83
CA ASN A 120 -15.72 -8.32 -4.38
C ASN A 120 -15.24 -9.77 -4.34
N HIS A 121 -13.92 -10.00 -4.35
CA HIS A 121 -13.36 -11.33 -4.62
C HIS A 121 -13.96 -11.98 -5.88
N ASP A 122 -13.97 -11.25 -7.00
CA ASP A 122 -14.50 -11.74 -8.28
C ASP A 122 -13.51 -11.43 -9.41
N ILE A 123 -12.85 -12.47 -9.95
CA ILE A 123 -11.88 -12.31 -11.05
C ILE A 123 -12.51 -11.77 -12.34
N ASP A 124 -13.82 -11.93 -12.50
CA ASP A 124 -14.62 -11.40 -13.61
C ASP A 124 -15.37 -10.11 -13.25
N GLY A 125 -15.19 -9.66 -12.00
CA GLY A 125 -15.76 -8.45 -11.43
C GLY A 125 -15.23 -7.16 -12.05
N LEU A 126 -16.03 -6.10 -11.92
CA LEU A 126 -15.74 -4.80 -12.54
C LEU A 126 -14.47 -4.16 -11.97
N PHE A 127 -14.24 -4.28 -10.65
CA PHE A 127 -13.01 -3.81 -10.01
C PHE A 127 -11.80 -4.55 -10.59
N ALA A 128 -11.77 -5.89 -10.52
CA ALA A 128 -10.66 -6.69 -11.03
C ALA A 128 -10.33 -6.39 -12.50
N LYS A 129 -11.30 -6.45 -13.41
CA LYS A 129 -11.05 -6.23 -14.84
C LYS A 129 -10.52 -4.82 -15.13
N SER A 130 -11.07 -3.81 -14.48
CA SER A 130 -10.67 -2.43 -14.71
C SER A 130 -9.30 -2.12 -14.11
N PHE A 131 -8.99 -2.65 -12.92
CA PHE A 131 -7.68 -2.52 -12.31
C PHE A 131 -6.59 -3.21 -13.15
N GLU A 132 -6.81 -4.47 -13.56
CA GLU A 132 -5.85 -5.20 -14.41
C GLU A 132 -5.62 -4.49 -15.75
N ALA A 133 -6.67 -3.94 -16.36
CA ALA A 133 -6.56 -3.15 -17.59
C ALA A 133 -5.76 -1.85 -17.38
N GLN A 134 -5.96 -1.13 -16.27
CA GLN A 134 -5.14 0.03 -15.93
C GLN A 134 -3.67 -0.37 -15.75
N MET A 135 -3.39 -1.44 -14.99
CA MET A 135 -2.01 -1.90 -14.78
C MET A 135 -1.32 -2.27 -16.10
N ALA A 136 -2.04 -2.95 -17.00
CA ALA A 136 -1.55 -3.25 -18.34
C ALA A 136 -1.22 -1.99 -19.14
N LYS A 137 -2.03 -0.94 -19.04
CA LYS A 137 -1.83 0.36 -19.71
C LYS A 137 -0.66 1.15 -19.11
N LEU A 138 -0.43 1.06 -17.80
CA LEU A 138 0.54 1.89 -17.07
C LEU A 138 1.94 1.28 -16.97
N PHE A 139 2.01 -0.05 -16.80
CA PHE A 139 3.24 -0.78 -16.57
C PHE A 139 3.54 -1.80 -17.68
N GLY A 140 2.58 -2.08 -18.56
CA GLY A 140 2.71 -3.01 -19.68
C GLY A 140 1.86 -4.28 -19.48
N PRO A 141 1.48 -4.96 -20.58
CA PRO A 141 0.48 -6.04 -20.57
C PRO A 141 0.86 -7.27 -19.75
N ALA A 142 2.15 -7.45 -19.46
CA ALA A 142 2.67 -8.57 -18.66
C ALA A 142 3.27 -8.14 -17.33
N ALA A 143 3.02 -6.90 -16.87
CA ALA A 143 3.64 -6.37 -15.66
C ALA A 143 3.07 -7.00 -14.37
N LEU A 144 1.74 -7.19 -14.32
CA LEU A 144 1.05 -7.77 -13.17
C LEU A 144 1.12 -9.30 -13.22
N LYS A 145 1.96 -9.90 -12.39
CA LYS A 145 2.26 -11.35 -12.41
C LYS A 145 1.93 -12.02 -11.08
N LYS A 146 1.56 -13.30 -11.11
CA LYS A 146 1.42 -14.10 -9.89
C LYS A 146 2.74 -14.15 -9.13
N LEU A 147 2.69 -13.94 -7.82
CA LEU A 147 3.84 -14.08 -6.93
C LEU A 147 4.04 -15.56 -6.59
N PRO A 148 5.27 -16.10 -6.70
CA PRO A 148 5.54 -17.48 -6.28
C PRO A 148 5.45 -17.61 -4.75
N ASN A 149 5.06 -18.76 -4.22
CA ASN A 149 5.02 -19.01 -2.77
C ASN A 149 6.39 -18.84 -2.08
N THR A 150 7.47 -18.86 -2.85
CA THR A 150 8.84 -18.55 -2.38
C THR A 150 9.14 -17.06 -2.28
N HIS A 151 8.22 -16.16 -2.62
CA HIS A 151 8.40 -14.72 -2.53
C HIS A 151 8.63 -14.28 -1.06
N ALA A 152 9.49 -13.27 -0.85
CA ALA A 152 9.89 -12.86 0.50
C ALA A 152 8.74 -12.27 1.34
N LEU A 153 7.70 -11.73 0.69
CA LEU A 153 6.46 -11.26 1.32
C LEU A 153 5.89 -12.29 2.32
N TYR A 154 5.84 -13.57 1.93
CA TYR A 154 5.24 -14.64 2.73
C TYR A 154 6.07 -15.05 3.97
N ARG A 155 7.27 -14.47 4.15
CA ARG A 155 8.16 -14.71 5.29
C ARG A 155 8.79 -13.44 5.87
N SER A 156 8.21 -12.28 5.58
CA SER A 156 8.77 -10.98 5.99
C SER A 156 8.68 -10.72 7.49
N PHE A 157 7.70 -11.33 8.17
CA PHE A 157 7.59 -11.29 9.63
C PHE A 157 7.11 -12.63 10.20
N PHE A 158 5.86 -13.00 9.94
CA PHE A 158 5.33 -14.35 10.14
C PHE A 158 5.64 -15.23 8.92
N LYS A 159 5.49 -16.56 9.08
CA LYS A 159 5.71 -17.54 8.03
C LYS A 159 4.38 -18.05 7.46
N PHE A 160 4.23 -17.93 6.14
CA PHE A 160 3.12 -18.48 5.37
C PHE A 160 3.71 -19.40 4.27
N PRO A 161 4.08 -20.65 4.60
CA PRO A 161 4.81 -21.53 3.69
C PRO A 161 4.01 -21.90 2.42
N ASP A 162 2.67 -21.89 2.54
CA ASP A 162 1.74 -22.29 1.48
C ASP A 162 1.30 -21.09 0.60
N GLY A 163 1.90 -19.92 0.79
CA GLY A 163 1.57 -18.70 0.04
C GLY A 163 0.54 -17.83 0.77
N PRO A 164 -0.33 -17.10 0.04
CA PRO A 164 -1.29 -16.20 0.66
C PRO A 164 -2.36 -16.97 1.46
N PRO A 165 -2.65 -16.60 2.72
CA PRO A 165 -3.70 -17.27 3.49
C PRO A 165 -5.07 -17.08 2.86
N ALA A 166 -5.91 -18.10 2.89
CA ALA A 166 -7.30 -17.99 2.44
C ALA A 166 -8.11 -17.10 3.40
N THR A 167 -9.18 -16.46 2.89
CA THR A 167 -10.13 -15.68 3.71
C THR A 167 -11.47 -16.42 3.84
N GLY A 168 -12.23 -16.11 4.90
CA GLY A 168 -13.59 -16.64 5.06
C GLY A 168 -14.56 -16.08 4.01
N PHE A 169 -14.26 -14.90 3.46
CA PHE A 169 -15.01 -14.24 2.40
C PHE A 169 -14.86 -14.95 1.05
N GLU A 170 -13.74 -15.61 0.76
CA GLU A 170 -13.62 -16.44 -0.46
C GLU A 170 -14.60 -17.61 -0.48
N LEU A 171 -15.05 -18.06 0.70
CA LEU A 171 -15.92 -19.22 0.86
C LEU A 171 -17.37 -18.86 1.15
N ASN A 172 -17.64 -17.66 1.65
CA ASN A 172 -18.96 -17.26 2.14
C ASN A 172 -19.36 -15.82 1.78
N GLY A 173 -18.57 -15.14 0.94
CA GLY A 173 -18.77 -13.77 0.49
C GLY A 173 -19.69 -13.66 -0.73
N TRP A 174 -19.71 -12.47 -1.34
CA TRP A 174 -20.55 -12.15 -2.51
C TRP A 174 -19.80 -12.32 -3.85
N GLY A 175 -18.66 -13.01 -3.83
CA GLY A 175 -17.72 -13.14 -4.94
C GLY A 175 -17.95 -14.33 -5.87
N ASP A 176 -16.86 -14.85 -6.44
CA ASP A 176 -16.88 -15.92 -7.45
C ASP A 176 -16.90 -17.36 -6.87
N ASP A 177 -16.98 -17.53 -5.55
CA ASP A 177 -16.90 -18.79 -4.82
C ASP A 177 -15.60 -19.60 -5.08
N LEU A 178 -14.51 -18.94 -5.51
CA LEU A 178 -13.23 -19.58 -5.80
C LEU A 178 -12.16 -19.22 -4.79
N VAL A 179 -11.56 -20.21 -4.12
CA VAL A 179 -10.35 -19.93 -3.33
C VAL A 179 -9.19 -19.53 -4.26
N HIS A 180 -8.73 -18.28 -4.19
CA HIS A 180 -7.63 -17.79 -5.01
C HIS A 180 -6.29 -18.10 -4.33
N ASP A 181 -5.56 -19.11 -4.83
CA ASP A 181 -4.28 -19.55 -4.25
C ASP A 181 -3.08 -18.62 -4.52
N TYR A 182 -3.33 -17.40 -4.99
CA TYR A 182 -2.30 -16.49 -5.49
C TYR A 182 -2.56 -15.04 -5.12
N LEU A 183 -1.47 -14.27 -5.09
CA LEU A 183 -1.49 -12.81 -5.23
C LEU A 183 -0.78 -12.45 -6.53
N LYS A 184 -1.16 -11.32 -7.13
CA LYS A 184 -0.39 -10.75 -8.23
C LYS A 184 0.42 -9.56 -7.74
N GLY A 185 1.46 -9.20 -8.47
CA GLY A 185 2.27 -8.04 -8.16
C GLY A 185 2.97 -7.45 -9.37
N ILE A 186 3.38 -6.19 -9.22
CA ILE A 186 4.24 -5.49 -10.18
C ILE A 186 5.57 -5.21 -9.49
N GLU A 187 6.64 -5.75 -10.07
CA GLU A 187 8.00 -5.46 -9.65
C GLU A 187 8.60 -4.35 -10.52
N VAL A 188 9.23 -3.37 -9.88
CA VAL A 188 10.03 -2.33 -10.52
C VAL A 188 11.44 -2.43 -9.94
N ASP A 189 12.43 -2.57 -10.82
CA ASP A 189 13.86 -2.68 -10.45
C ASP A 189 14.15 -3.76 -9.39
N GLY A 190 13.44 -4.89 -9.46
CA GLY A 190 13.59 -6.03 -8.55
C GLY A 190 12.89 -5.89 -7.20
N ARG A 191 12.08 -4.83 -7.03
CA ARG A 191 11.27 -4.59 -5.82
C ARG A 191 9.78 -4.63 -6.16
N LEU A 192 8.99 -5.33 -5.36
CA LEU A 192 7.54 -5.32 -5.47
C LEU A 192 6.99 -3.94 -5.06
N GLY A 193 6.40 -3.21 -6.01
CA GLY A 193 5.81 -1.88 -5.76
C GLY A 193 4.28 -1.87 -5.76
N VAL A 194 3.65 -2.87 -6.36
CA VAL A 194 2.19 -3.09 -6.26
C VAL A 194 1.95 -4.54 -5.86
N LEU A 195 1.21 -4.74 -4.77
CA LEU A 195 0.64 -6.02 -4.40
C LEU A 195 -0.85 -5.97 -4.69
N TYR A 196 -1.35 -6.91 -5.48
CA TYR A 196 -2.75 -7.01 -5.85
C TYR A 196 -3.35 -8.31 -5.33
N SER A 197 -4.45 -8.17 -4.62
CA SER A 197 -5.23 -9.24 -4.02
C SER A 197 -6.64 -9.22 -4.61
N ASN A 198 -7.11 -10.40 -4.98
CA ASN A 198 -8.53 -10.65 -5.19
C ASN A 198 -9.14 -11.43 -4.03
N LYS A 199 -8.43 -11.60 -2.91
CA LYS A 199 -8.83 -12.49 -1.82
C LYS A 199 -9.77 -11.84 -0.80
N ASP A 200 -10.06 -10.55 -0.98
CA ASP A 200 -10.89 -9.75 -0.10
C ASP A 200 -10.38 -9.77 1.35
N TYR A 201 -9.12 -9.37 1.52
CA TYR A 201 -8.52 -9.23 2.85
C TYR A 201 -9.10 -8.03 3.61
N GLY A 202 -9.50 -6.99 2.88
CA GLY A 202 -10.12 -5.78 3.39
C GLY A 202 -11.38 -6.13 4.19
N CYS A 203 -12.34 -6.80 3.54
CA CYS A 203 -13.59 -7.16 4.18
C CYS A 203 -13.35 -8.23 5.28
N GLU A 204 -12.42 -9.19 5.09
CA GLU A 204 -12.01 -10.18 6.12
C GLU A 204 -11.45 -9.53 7.41
N TRP A 205 -10.76 -8.41 7.27
CA TRP A 205 -10.17 -7.68 8.38
C TRP A 205 -11.07 -6.53 8.89
N ASP A 206 -12.25 -6.31 8.30
CA ASP A 206 -13.20 -5.26 8.66
C ASP A 206 -14.25 -5.70 9.70
N TYR A 207 -13.81 -5.83 10.95
CA TYR A 207 -14.69 -6.20 12.07
C TYR A 207 -14.54 -5.26 13.26
N ASP A 208 -15.53 -5.27 14.17
CA ASP A 208 -15.42 -4.56 15.45
C ASP A 208 -14.23 -5.12 16.24
N TRP A 209 -13.33 -4.23 16.69
CA TRP A 209 -12.09 -4.61 17.38
C TRP A 209 -12.31 -5.55 18.57
N ARG A 210 -13.48 -5.50 19.23
CA ARG A 210 -13.84 -6.40 20.34
C ARG A 210 -13.94 -7.84 19.91
N ASN A 211 -14.20 -8.12 18.64
CA ASN A 211 -14.35 -9.46 18.10
C ASN A 211 -13.00 -10.15 17.90
N LYS A 212 -11.91 -9.39 17.78
CA LYS A 212 -10.56 -9.93 17.59
C LYS A 212 -10.16 -10.96 18.65
N ARG A 213 -10.61 -10.74 19.90
CA ARG A 213 -10.35 -11.64 21.04
C ARG A 213 -10.96 -13.04 20.89
N PHE A 214 -11.90 -13.23 19.97
CA PHE A 214 -12.54 -14.51 19.71
C PHE A 214 -11.83 -15.30 18.60
N LEU A 215 -10.89 -14.68 17.88
CA LEU A 215 -10.09 -15.36 16.87
C LEU A 215 -9.03 -16.22 17.57
N ALA A 216 -8.98 -17.51 17.22
CA ALA A 216 -7.93 -18.41 17.71
C ALA A 216 -6.55 -18.02 17.16
N GLU A 217 -6.51 -17.54 15.91
CA GLU A 217 -5.35 -16.98 15.26
C GLU A 217 -5.73 -15.60 14.71
N ASP A 218 -4.88 -14.59 14.96
CA ASP A 218 -5.11 -13.25 14.43
C ASP A 218 -5.02 -13.26 12.89
N ASN A 219 -6.16 -13.06 12.23
CA ASN A 219 -6.28 -13.08 10.77
C ASN A 219 -5.54 -11.90 10.09
N THR A 220 -5.17 -10.85 10.83
CA THR A 220 -4.41 -9.70 10.32
C THR A 220 -2.89 -9.91 10.32
N ARG A 221 -2.39 -11.08 10.76
CA ARG A 221 -0.95 -11.41 10.72
C ARG A 221 -0.35 -11.27 9.32
N PHE A 222 -1.12 -11.57 8.27
CA PHE A 222 -0.63 -11.40 6.91
C PHE A 222 -0.47 -9.92 6.52
N GLY A 223 -1.34 -9.04 7.01
CA GLY A 223 -1.16 -7.59 6.87
C GLY A 223 0.14 -7.10 7.52
N VAL A 224 0.57 -7.68 8.65
CA VAL A 224 1.89 -7.39 9.25
C VAL A 224 3.01 -7.76 8.28
N ASN A 225 2.94 -8.92 7.63
CA ASN A 225 3.92 -9.29 6.59
C ASN A 225 3.95 -8.30 5.42
N ILE A 226 2.79 -7.86 4.94
CA ILE A 226 2.68 -6.89 3.85
C ILE A 226 3.39 -5.58 4.21
N VAL A 227 3.09 -5.04 5.39
CA VAL A 227 3.69 -3.78 5.86
C VAL A 227 5.19 -3.92 6.13
N MET A 228 5.60 -5.00 6.81
CA MET A 228 7.02 -5.25 7.09
C MET A 228 7.83 -5.48 5.80
N TYR A 229 7.23 -6.10 4.78
CA TYR A 229 7.86 -6.21 3.47
C TYR A 229 8.02 -4.84 2.80
N ALA A 230 6.97 -4.02 2.83
CA ALA A 230 6.95 -2.68 2.22
C ALA A 230 8.00 -1.73 2.81
N LEU A 231 8.27 -1.84 4.12
CA LEU A 231 9.22 -0.99 4.84
C LEU A 231 10.69 -1.43 4.73
N ASN A 232 10.95 -2.71 4.48
CA ASN A 232 12.30 -3.29 4.55
C ASN A 232 12.96 -3.56 3.19
N ASN A 233 12.21 -3.42 2.09
CA ASN A 233 12.72 -3.50 0.72
C ASN A 233 12.50 -2.17 0.03
#